data_AF-A0A2D7KQU5-F1
#
_entry.id   AF-A0A2D7KQU5-F1
#
_cell.length_a   1.000
_cell.length_b   1.000
_cell.length_c   1.000
_cell.angle_alpha   90.00
_cell.angle_beta   90.00
_cell.angle_gamma   90.00
#
_symmetry.space_group_name_H-M   'P 1'
#
loop_
_entity.id
_entity.type
_entity.pdbx_description
1 polymer ?
#
loop_
_entity_poly.entity_id
_entity_poly.type
_entity_poly.pdbx_seq_one_letter_code
_entity_poly.pdbx_strand_id
1 'polypeptide(L)'
;ITQLENWIKEIEKNETESNSLISDLELSLKEKNASLEKIETINSNLLNIDKELENKIVNLKEQITKLKSSSEKISDKNQLQLKSLQSNSNKIKVLEENLKKTKNNSDKSEKENSKKLSLLENSLNNIKEKNTKILKEKNDLSNEIISLKNKKKNLNNEISLLKNELKNISTKNNSLKNNISIVVKKNKALKKSLDTQIADNKFLKEIFVYKDFELNGVNPAELVDNKLIEKIEIEKEKEIAQSDSTYSIQLAVLKFPTTEFNQFSDLKVEITNGLYKYLVGKFSNLNDANAAVRKINNFGFKNAYIIKTSK
;
A
#
# COMPACT_ATOMS: atom_id res chain seq x y z
N ILE A 1 183.97 55.32 4.89
CA ILE A 1 182.91 56.08 5.60
C ILE A 1 181.74 56.36 4.63
N THR A 2 181.98 56.95 3.45
CA THR A 2 180.94 57.32 2.46
C THR A 2 180.09 56.17 1.85
N GLN A 3 180.64 54.95 1.70
CA GLN A 3 179.88 53.80 1.18
C GLN A 3 178.92 53.19 2.21
N LEU A 4 179.31 53.17 3.49
CA LEU A 4 178.46 52.70 4.58
C LEU A 4 177.26 53.65 4.78
N GLU A 5 177.47 54.95 4.63
CA GLU A 5 176.40 55.96 4.70
C GLU A 5 175.38 55.82 3.56
N ASN A 6 175.81 55.44 2.35
CA ASN A 6 174.89 55.18 1.24
C ASN A 6 174.08 53.89 1.44
N TRP A 7 174.70 52.82 1.95
CA TRP A 7 173.99 51.60 2.30
C TRP A 7 172.98 51.81 3.43
N ILE A 8 173.32 52.62 4.44
CA ILE A 8 172.40 53.00 5.52
C ILE A 8 171.21 53.76 4.94
N LYS A 9 171.42 54.76 4.07
CA LYS A 9 170.32 55.49 3.41
C LYS A 9 169.44 54.61 2.53
N GLU A 10 170.02 53.62 1.85
CA GLU A 10 169.28 52.68 1.01
C GLU A 10 168.46 51.68 1.84
N ILE A 11 169.00 51.24 2.98
CA ILE A 11 168.27 50.44 3.98
C ILE A 11 167.12 51.26 4.58
N GLU A 12 167.35 52.50 4.99
CA GLU A 12 166.32 53.40 5.51
C GLU A 12 165.23 53.69 4.47
N LYS A 13 165.61 53.83 3.19
CA LYS A 13 164.68 54.00 2.08
C LYS A 13 163.84 52.73 1.83
N ASN A 14 164.47 51.56 1.83
CA ASN A 14 163.76 50.28 1.67
C ASN A 14 162.86 49.99 2.87
N GLU A 15 163.29 50.36 4.08
CA GLU A 15 162.49 50.24 5.31
C GLU A 15 161.28 51.18 5.26
N THR A 16 161.44 52.42 4.80
CA THR A 16 160.33 53.36 4.62
C THR A 16 159.36 52.93 3.51
N GLU A 17 159.84 52.44 2.38
CA GLU A 17 159.00 51.87 1.31
C GLU A 17 158.27 50.60 1.78
N SER A 18 158.94 49.71 2.50
CA SER A 18 158.34 48.52 3.08
C SER A 18 157.29 48.87 4.13
N ASN A 19 157.54 49.86 4.99
CA ASN A 19 156.58 50.33 5.99
C ASN A 19 155.37 51.02 5.34
N SER A 20 155.55 51.75 4.23
CA SER A 20 154.45 52.30 3.44
C SER A 20 153.59 51.19 2.83
N LEU A 21 154.21 50.17 2.24
CA LEU A 21 153.51 49.02 1.65
C LEU A 21 152.75 48.22 2.72
N ILE A 22 153.36 48.02 3.91
CA ILE A 22 152.70 47.39 5.06
C ILE A 22 151.48 48.21 5.49
N SER A 23 151.60 49.54 5.57
CA SER A 23 150.48 50.41 5.93
C SER A 23 149.33 50.36 4.92
N ASP A 24 149.64 50.36 3.61
CA ASP A 24 148.63 50.24 2.55
C ASP A 24 147.93 48.87 2.57
N LEU A 25 148.69 47.79 2.84
CA LEU A 25 148.14 46.44 3.00
C LEU A 25 147.27 46.31 4.25
N GLU A 26 147.67 46.91 5.37
CA GLU A 26 146.87 46.97 6.60
C GLU A 26 145.56 47.74 6.39
N LEU A 27 145.62 48.86 5.67
CA LEU A 27 144.44 49.63 5.32
C LEU A 27 143.51 48.82 4.41
N SER A 28 144.05 48.16 3.38
CA SER A 28 143.31 47.28 2.47
C SER A 28 142.67 46.09 3.19
N LEU A 29 143.40 45.47 4.13
CA LEU A 29 142.88 44.39 4.99
C LEU A 29 141.74 44.89 5.88
N LYS A 30 141.87 46.09 6.45
CA LYS A 30 140.83 46.69 7.28
C LYS A 30 139.54 46.98 6.49
N GLU A 31 139.66 47.49 5.26
CA GLU A 31 138.52 47.72 4.36
C GLU A 31 137.83 46.42 3.91
N LYS A 32 138.62 45.39 3.60
CA LYS A 32 138.09 44.05 3.27
C LYS A 32 137.39 43.41 4.46
N ASN A 33 137.94 43.52 5.67
CA ASN A 33 137.30 43.01 6.89
C ASN A 33 136.00 43.75 7.19
N ALA A 34 135.96 45.07 7.07
CA ALA A 34 134.73 45.84 7.22
C ALA A 34 133.66 45.48 6.17
N SER A 35 134.08 45.09 4.96
CA SER A 35 133.18 44.60 3.90
C SER A 35 132.66 43.19 4.21
N LEU A 36 133.51 42.32 4.76
CA LEU A 36 133.15 40.97 5.19
C LEU A 36 132.11 41.01 6.31
N GLU A 37 132.31 41.84 7.34
CA GLU A 37 131.33 42.02 8.44
C GLU A 37 129.95 42.47 7.91
N LYS A 38 129.91 43.37 6.92
CA LYS A 38 128.65 43.79 6.26
C LYS A 38 127.97 42.62 5.55
N ILE A 39 128.74 41.79 4.84
CA ILE A 39 128.23 40.60 4.14
C ILE A 39 127.69 39.59 5.15
N GLU A 40 128.39 39.33 6.24
CA GLU A 40 127.94 38.42 7.31
C GLU A 40 126.63 38.91 7.95
N THR A 41 126.53 40.22 8.20
CA THR A 41 125.30 40.86 8.70
C THR A 41 124.15 40.69 7.70
N ILE A 42 124.38 40.90 6.41
CA ILE A 42 123.34 40.69 5.37
C ILE A 42 122.94 39.21 5.32
N ASN A 43 123.90 38.30 5.37
CA ASN A 43 123.64 36.87 5.24
C ASN A 43 122.84 36.31 6.43
N SER A 44 123.15 36.76 7.65
CA SER A 44 122.37 36.42 8.84
C SER A 44 120.92 36.95 8.77
N ASN A 45 120.71 38.15 8.24
CA ASN A 45 119.38 38.70 8.02
C ASN A 45 118.58 37.90 6.97
N LEU A 46 119.21 37.54 5.85
CA LEU A 46 118.59 36.71 4.81
C LEU A 46 118.19 35.34 5.35
N LEU A 47 119.04 34.71 6.17
CA LEU A 47 118.75 33.42 6.80
C LEU A 47 117.54 33.49 7.74
N ASN A 48 117.36 34.60 8.47
CA ASN A 48 116.18 34.80 9.31
C ASN A 48 114.91 34.99 8.47
N ILE A 49 114.98 35.75 7.38
CA ILE A 49 113.85 35.94 6.45
C ILE A 49 113.44 34.59 5.83
N ASP A 50 114.41 33.77 5.44
CA ASP A 50 114.16 32.46 4.84
C ASP A 50 113.42 31.53 5.81
N LYS A 51 113.85 31.47 7.07
CA LYS A 51 113.15 30.75 8.14
C LYS A 51 111.71 31.26 8.36
N GLU A 52 111.48 32.57 8.31
CA GLU A 52 110.12 33.12 8.40
C GLU A 52 109.25 32.71 7.20
N LEU A 53 109.82 32.71 5.99
CA LEU A 53 109.12 32.29 4.77
C LEU A 53 108.78 30.80 4.81
N GLU A 54 109.70 29.95 5.25
CA GLU A 54 109.45 28.51 5.45
C GLU A 54 108.28 28.27 6.40
N ASN A 55 108.25 28.97 7.55
CA ASN A 55 107.14 28.88 8.50
C ASN A 55 105.80 29.33 7.88
N LYS A 56 105.80 30.41 7.10
CA LYS A 56 104.60 30.88 6.37
C LYS A 56 104.14 29.84 5.34
N ILE A 57 105.07 29.22 4.61
CA ILE A 57 104.77 28.17 3.62
C ILE A 57 104.14 26.95 4.30
N VAL A 58 104.69 26.50 5.43
CA VAL A 58 104.13 25.37 6.21
C VAL A 58 102.70 25.67 6.66
N ASN A 59 102.47 26.86 7.23
CA ASN A 59 101.14 27.27 7.67
C ASN A 59 100.14 27.35 6.50
N LEU A 60 100.54 27.92 5.36
CA LEU A 60 99.69 27.97 4.16
C LEU A 60 99.35 26.58 3.62
N LYS A 61 100.31 25.65 3.62
CA LYS A 61 100.06 24.25 3.23
C LYS A 61 99.03 23.60 4.15
N GLU A 62 99.12 23.82 5.45
CA GLU A 62 98.15 23.29 6.42
C GLU A 62 96.75 23.90 6.21
N GLN A 63 96.67 25.18 5.89
CA GLN A 63 95.39 25.83 5.56
C GLN A 63 94.79 25.25 4.27
N ILE A 64 95.60 25.00 3.23
CA ILE A 64 95.16 24.39 1.97
C ILE A 64 94.61 22.98 2.20
N THR A 65 95.27 22.15 3.02
CA THR A 65 94.78 20.79 3.31
C THR A 65 93.46 20.83 4.09
N LYS A 66 93.33 21.73 5.07
CA LYS A 66 92.07 21.95 5.81
C LYS A 66 90.94 22.35 4.86
N LEU A 67 91.17 23.33 3.98
CA LEU A 67 90.19 23.78 3.00
C LEU A 67 89.77 22.66 2.03
N LYS A 68 90.71 21.86 1.55
CA LYS A 68 90.44 20.72 0.66
C LYS A 68 89.56 19.66 1.34
N SER A 69 89.86 19.33 2.59
CA SER A 69 89.03 18.39 3.37
C SER A 69 87.62 18.94 3.63
N SER A 70 87.48 20.25 3.81
CA SER A 70 86.20 20.91 3.99
C SER A 70 85.37 20.90 2.71
N SER A 71 86.00 21.16 1.55
CA SER A 71 85.31 21.17 0.26
C SER A 71 84.79 19.78 -0.13
N GLU A 72 85.58 18.71 0.11
CA GLU A 72 85.13 17.33 -0.10
C GLU A 72 83.90 17.00 0.77
N LYS A 73 83.93 17.33 2.07
CA LYS A 73 82.78 17.11 2.96
C LYS A 73 81.52 17.86 2.50
N ILE A 74 81.68 19.09 2.00
CA ILE A 74 80.56 19.87 1.45
C ILE A 74 80.02 19.22 0.18
N SER A 75 80.90 18.75 -0.71
CA SER A 75 80.52 18.06 -1.94
C SER A 75 79.69 16.81 -1.66
N ASP A 76 80.14 15.95 -0.74
CA ASP A 76 79.43 14.72 -0.37
C ASP A 76 78.05 15.04 0.22
N LYS A 77 77.98 16.03 1.12
CA LYS A 77 76.72 16.48 1.73
C LYS A 77 75.74 16.98 0.66
N ASN A 78 76.21 17.77 -0.30
CA ASN A 78 75.40 18.29 -1.39
C ASN A 78 74.89 17.16 -2.30
N GLN A 79 75.72 16.15 -2.58
CA GLN A 79 75.32 15.00 -3.40
C GLN A 79 74.23 14.17 -2.72
N LEU A 80 74.34 13.95 -1.40
CA LEU A 80 73.31 13.27 -0.61
C LEU A 80 71.99 14.05 -0.57
N GLN A 81 72.07 15.37 -0.37
CA GLN A 81 70.89 16.25 -0.42
C GLN A 81 70.20 16.21 -1.78
N LEU A 82 70.96 16.21 -2.88
CA LEU A 82 70.43 16.14 -4.23
C LEU A 82 69.66 14.83 -4.48
N LYS A 83 70.19 13.69 -4.06
CA LYS A 83 69.51 12.38 -4.16
C LYS A 83 68.20 12.37 -3.37
N SER A 84 68.19 12.97 -2.17
CA SER A 84 66.98 13.11 -1.35
C SER A 84 65.91 13.98 -2.04
N LEU A 85 66.32 15.12 -2.60
CA LEU A 85 65.41 16.02 -3.33
C LEU A 85 64.81 15.35 -4.58
N GLN A 86 65.61 14.58 -5.33
CA GLN A 86 65.14 13.82 -6.48
C GLN A 86 64.09 12.77 -6.07
N SER A 87 64.34 12.03 -4.99
CA SER A 87 63.39 11.05 -4.45
C SER A 87 62.06 11.71 -4.06
N ASN A 88 62.13 12.87 -3.38
CA ASN A 88 60.95 13.62 -2.99
C ASN A 88 60.19 14.19 -4.19
N SER A 89 60.88 14.67 -5.23
CA SER A 89 60.26 15.13 -6.48
C SER A 89 59.46 14.02 -7.16
N ASN A 90 59.99 12.79 -7.21
CA ASN A 90 59.28 11.66 -7.78
C ASN A 90 58.03 11.30 -6.96
N LYS A 91 58.12 11.33 -5.63
CA LYS A 91 56.95 11.11 -4.74
C LYS A 91 55.86 12.16 -4.98
N ILE A 92 56.23 13.43 -5.14
CA ILE A 92 55.29 14.52 -5.42
C ILE A 92 54.54 14.27 -6.74
N LYS A 93 55.25 13.89 -7.82
CA LYS A 93 54.60 13.58 -9.11
C LYS A 93 53.56 12.46 -9.01
N VAL A 94 53.87 11.40 -8.26
CA VAL A 94 52.93 10.30 -8.03
C VAL A 94 51.70 10.78 -7.24
N LEU A 95 51.90 11.62 -6.23
CA LEU A 95 50.81 12.21 -5.45
C LEU A 95 49.91 13.12 -6.31
N GLU A 96 50.50 13.92 -7.20
CA GLU A 96 49.77 14.79 -8.13
C GLU A 96 48.89 13.98 -9.10
N GLU A 97 49.42 12.89 -9.66
CA GLU A 97 48.63 12.00 -10.53
C GLU A 97 47.47 11.34 -9.77
N ASN A 98 47.73 10.86 -8.55
CA ASN A 98 46.70 10.25 -7.72
C ASN A 98 45.61 11.26 -7.35
N LEU A 99 45.98 12.51 -7.00
CA LEU A 99 45.02 13.59 -6.78
C LEU A 99 44.16 13.86 -8.01
N LYS A 100 44.76 13.89 -9.19
CA LYS A 100 44.03 14.10 -10.45
C LYS A 100 43.02 12.98 -10.73
N LYS A 101 43.41 11.72 -10.51
CA LYS A 101 42.50 10.55 -10.65
C LYS A 101 41.34 10.63 -9.65
N THR A 102 41.63 10.92 -8.38
CA THR A 102 40.60 11.04 -7.34
C THR A 102 39.62 12.17 -7.64
N LYS A 103 40.11 13.32 -8.10
CA LYS A 103 39.26 14.46 -8.49
C LYS A 103 38.30 14.09 -9.62
N ASN A 104 38.80 13.49 -10.70
CA ASN A 104 37.96 13.07 -11.82
C ASN A 104 36.87 12.07 -11.40
N ASN A 105 37.18 11.13 -10.49
CA ASN A 105 36.21 10.20 -9.96
C ASN A 105 35.14 10.89 -9.10
N SER A 106 35.55 11.87 -8.28
CA SER A 106 34.63 12.70 -7.50
C SER A 106 33.66 13.47 -8.41
N ASP A 107 34.18 14.16 -9.43
CA ASP A 107 33.37 14.95 -10.37
C ASP A 107 32.36 14.07 -11.11
N LYS A 108 32.76 12.84 -11.49
CA LYS A 108 31.88 11.86 -12.12
C LYS A 108 30.74 11.43 -11.18
N SER A 109 31.08 11.12 -9.92
CA SER A 109 30.11 10.74 -8.89
C SER A 109 29.11 11.86 -8.60
N GLU A 110 29.59 13.10 -8.50
CA GLU A 110 28.76 14.28 -8.28
C GLU A 110 27.76 14.50 -9.43
N LYS A 111 28.22 14.36 -10.67
CA LYS A 111 27.36 14.45 -11.87
C LYS A 111 26.32 13.32 -11.95
N GLU A 112 26.64 12.13 -11.45
CA GLU A 112 25.68 11.04 -11.40
C GLU A 112 24.63 11.25 -10.29
N ASN A 113 25.07 11.69 -9.11
CA ASN A 113 24.21 11.94 -7.97
C ASN A 113 23.24 13.11 -8.21
N SER A 114 23.69 14.19 -8.84
CA SER A 114 22.82 15.31 -9.25
C SER A 114 21.71 14.88 -10.22
N LYS A 115 22.00 14.00 -11.17
CA LYS A 115 20.97 13.42 -12.06
C LYS A 115 19.96 12.58 -11.29
N LYS A 116 20.43 11.72 -10.38
CA LYS A 116 19.55 10.89 -9.52
C LYS A 116 18.66 11.77 -8.65
N LEU A 117 19.21 12.85 -8.09
CA LEU A 117 18.45 13.80 -7.26
C LEU A 117 17.33 14.48 -8.05
N SER A 118 17.62 14.97 -9.27
CA SER A 118 16.60 15.57 -10.14
C SER A 118 15.46 14.61 -10.50
N LEU A 119 15.78 13.34 -10.79
CA LEU A 119 14.76 12.31 -11.05
C LEU A 119 13.88 12.05 -9.80
N LEU A 120 14.49 12.05 -8.62
CA LEU A 120 13.79 11.85 -7.36
C LEU A 120 12.86 13.04 -7.04
N GLU A 121 13.32 14.26 -7.26
CA GLU A 121 12.52 15.48 -7.10
C GLU A 121 11.29 15.48 -8.01
N ASN A 122 11.45 15.13 -9.29
CA ASN A 122 10.34 15.01 -10.23
C ASN A 122 9.33 13.96 -9.78
N SER A 123 9.81 12.80 -9.31
CA SER A 123 8.94 11.73 -8.80
C SER A 123 8.17 12.18 -7.55
N LEU A 124 8.83 12.91 -6.65
CA LEU A 124 8.21 13.44 -5.44
C LEU A 124 7.10 14.47 -5.76
N ASN A 125 7.34 15.36 -6.72
CA ASN A 125 6.36 16.35 -7.16
C ASN A 125 5.12 15.66 -7.76
N ASN A 126 5.32 14.67 -8.63
CA ASN A 126 4.22 13.87 -9.19
C ASN A 126 3.39 13.16 -8.09
N ILE A 127 4.04 12.61 -7.06
CA ILE A 127 3.35 11.99 -5.92
C ILE A 127 2.55 13.02 -5.13
N LYS A 128 3.12 14.19 -4.87
CA LYS A 128 2.41 15.28 -4.16
C LYS A 128 1.16 15.70 -4.91
N GLU A 129 1.24 15.90 -6.22
CA GLU A 129 0.08 16.25 -7.06
C GLU A 129 -1.00 15.18 -6.99
N LYS A 130 -0.64 13.90 -7.18
CA LYS A 130 -1.59 12.78 -7.07
C LYS A 130 -2.26 12.73 -5.70
N ASN A 131 -1.50 12.92 -4.62
CA ASN A 131 -2.03 12.95 -3.27
C ASN A 131 -3.02 14.10 -3.06
N THR A 132 -2.76 15.29 -3.61
CA THR A 132 -3.71 16.41 -3.53
C THR A 132 -5.03 16.10 -4.23
N LYS A 133 -4.98 15.39 -5.37
CA LYS A 133 -6.19 14.97 -6.11
C LYS A 133 -6.99 13.93 -5.33
N ILE A 134 -6.32 12.91 -4.80
CA ILE A 134 -6.95 11.87 -3.95
C ILE A 134 -7.61 12.49 -2.72
N LEU A 135 -6.98 13.50 -2.10
CA LEU A 135 -7.55 14.17 -0.93
C LEU A 135 -8.86 14.89 -1.27
N LYS A 136 -8.93 15.55 -2.44
CA LYS A 136 -10.15 16.20 -2.93
C LYS A 136 -11.27 15.17 -3.16
N GLU A 137 -10.97 14.11 -3.91
CA GLU A 137 -11.93 13.03 -4.19
C GLU A 137 -12.45 12.37 -2.90
N LYS A 138 -11.57 12.14 -1.91
CA LYS A 138 -11.96 11.61 -0.60
C LYS A 138 -12.96 12.52 0.12
N ASN A 139 -12.74 13.83 0.08
CA ASN A 139 -13.63 14.79 0.73
C ASN A 139 -14.98 14.86 0.03
N ASP A 140 -15.00 14.82 -1.30
CA ASP A 140 -16.23 14.81 -2.09
C ASP A 140 -17.08 13.57 -1.79
N LEU A 141 -16.45 12.39 -1.77
CA LEU A 141 -17.11 11.13 -1.37
C LEU A 141 -17.63 11.17 0.07
N SER A 142 -16.87 11.77 0.99
CA SER A 142 -17.30 11.93 2.38
C SER A 142 -18.59 12.77 2.47
N ASN A 143 -18.67 13.86 1.71
CA ASN A 143 -19.85 14.72 1.65
C ASN A 143 -21.05 13.98 1.04
N GLU A 144 -20.83 13.22 -0.04
CA GLU A 144 -21.88 12.40 -0.66
C GLU A 144 -22.45 11.35 0.31
N ILE A 145 -21.59 10.68 1.08
CA ILE A 145 -22.00 9.71 2.10
C ILE A 145 -22.88 10.38 3.18
N ILE A 146 -22.52 11.60 3.62
CA ILE A 146 -23.31 12.34 4.60
C ILE A 146 -24.70 12.66 4.04
N SER A 147 -24.77 13.12 2.78
CA SER A 147 -26.04 13.39 2.08
C SER A 147 -26.91 12.13 1.99
N LEU A 148 -26.33 11.00 1.58
CA LEU A 148 -27.04 9.72 1.48
C LEU A 148 -27.52 9.21 2.85
N LYS A 149 -26.74 9.39 3.91
CA LYS A 149 -27.15 9.05 5.29
C LYS A 149 -28.38 9.86 5.71
N ASN A 150 -28.40 11.16 5.41
CA ASN A 150 -29.54 12.01 5.72
C ASN A 150 -30.79 11.60 4.92
N LYS A 151 -30.64 11.33 3.62
CA LYS A 151 -31.74 10.84 2.78
C LYS A 151 -32.32 9.51 3.29
N LYS A 152 -31.45 8.57 3.70
CA LYS A 152 -31.86 7.30 4.33
C LYS A 152 -32.63 7.52 5.63
N LYS A 153 -32.19 8.45 6.48
CA LYS A 153 -32.88 8.79 7.73
C LYS A 153 -34.30 9.30 7.45
N ASN A 154 -34.47 10.17 6.47
CA ASN A 154 -35.77 10.71 6.09
C ASN A 154 -36.71 9.61 5.56
N LEU A 155 -36.23 8.76 4.64
CA LEU A 155 -37.00 7.63 4.13
C LEU A 155 -37.44 6.67 5.25
N ASN A 156 -36.59 6.41 6.24
CA ASN A 156 -36.95 5.57 7.38
C ASN A 156 -38.09 6.18 8.22
N ASN A 157 -38.09 7.51 8.38
CA ASN A 157 -39.18 8.19 9.08
C ASN A 157 -40.49 8.09 8.29
N GLU A 158 -40.46 8.30 6.98
CA GLU A 158 -41.62 8.12 6.10
C GLU A 158 -42.18 6.69 6.15
N ILE A 159 -41.32 5.67 6.10
CA ILE A 159 -41.72 4.27 6.24
C ILE A 159 -42.40 4.02 7.60
N SER A 160 -41.91 4.63 8.68
CA SER A 160 -42.52 4.51 10.00
C SER A 160 -43.93 5.10 10.03
N LEU A 161 -44.12 6.27 9.42
CA LEU A 161 -45.44 6.91 9.28
C LEU A 161 -46.41 6.03 8.48
N LEU A 162 -45.99 5.55 7.30
CA LEU A 162 -46.81 4.68 6.45
C LEU A 162 -47.21 3.37 7.15
N LYS A 163 -46.31 2.78 7.96
CA LYS A 163 -46.63 1.59 8.76
C LYS A 163 -47.74 1.86 9.79
N ASN A 164 -47.71 3.03 10.43
CA ASN A 164 -48.75 3.41 11.39
C ASN A 164 -50.09 3.65 10.69
N GLU A 165 -50.08 4.32 9.54
CA GLU A 165 -51.28 4.50 8.71
C GLU A 165 -51.88 3.16 8.27
N LEU A 166 -51.04 2.23 7.82
CA LEU A 166 -51.48 0.89 7.41
C LEU A 166 -52.11 0.11 8.58
N LYS A 167 -51.53 0.21 9.78
CA LYS A 167 -52.09 -0.39 10.99
C LYS A 167 -53.49 0.18 11.28
N ASN A 168 -53.66 1.48 11.17
CA ASN A 168 -54.95 2.15 11.36
C ASN A 168 -56.00 1.75 10.31
N ILE A 169 -55.59 1.58 9.05
CA ILE A 169 -56.48 1.08 7.99
C ILE A 169 -56.89 -0.37 8.29
N SER A 170 -55.95 -1.21 8.71
CA SER A 170 -56.24 -2.60 9.05
C SER A 170 -57.26 -2.73 10.19
N THR A 171 -57.16 -1.91 11.24
CA THR A 171 -58.13 -1.94 12.35
C THR A 171 -59.51 -1.47 11.89
N LYS A 172 -59.59 -0.39 11.11
CA LYS A 172 -60.84 0.08 10.49
C LYS A 172 -61.49 -0.99 9.62
N ASN A 173 -60.71 -1.68 8.79
CA ASN A 173 -61.22 -2.73 7.91
C ASN A 173 -61.79 -3.93 8.69
N ASN A 174 -61.13 -4.33 9.77
CA ASN A 174 -61.64 -5.38 10.66
C ASN A 174 -62.96 -4.99 11.32
N SER A 175 -63.08 -3.74 11.78
CA SER A 175 -64.34 -3.21 12.33
C SER A 175 -65.45 -3.23 11.28
N LEU A 176 -65.17 -2.77 10.06
CA LEU A 176 -66.13 -2.77 8.96
C LEU A 176 -66.59 -4.19 8.60
N LYS A 177 -65.66 -5.15 8.51
CA LYS A 177 -65.96 -6.57 8.26
C LYS A 177 -66.92 -7.15 9.31
N ASN A 178 -66.71 -6.81 10.59
CA ASN A 178 -67.61 -7.22 11.67
C ASN A 178 -68.99 -6.60 11.50
N ASN A 179 -69.07 -5.31 11.19
CA ASN A 179 -70.34 -4.63 10.94
C ASN A 179 -71.11 -5.26 9.78
N ILE A 180 -70.44 -5.57 8.67
CA ILE A 180 -71.03 -6.27 7.52
C ILE A 180 -71.59 -7.63 7.94
N SER A 181 -70.84 -8.41 8.72
CA SER A 181 -71.28 -9.71 9.23
C SER A 181 -72.57 -9.60 10.06
N ILE A 182 -72.68 -8.57 10.90
CA ILE A 182 -73.88 -8.29 11.70
C ILE A 182 -75.07 -7.96 10.77
N VAL A 183 -74.88 -7.09 9.79
CA VAL A 183 -75.94 -6.70 8.84
C VAL A 183 -76.43 -7.91 8.03
N VAL A 184 -75.52 -8.74 7.52
CA VAL A 184 -75.85 -9.95 6.78
C VAL A 184 -76.71 -10.91 7.62
N LYS A 185 -76.37 -11.10 8.90
CA LYS A 185 -77.16 -11.93 9.83
C LYS A 185 -78.57 -11.36 10.04
N LYS A 186 -78.69 -10.05 10.25
CA LYS A 186 -79.98 -9.37 10.41
C LYS A 186 -80.85 -9.52 9.15
N ASN A 187 -80.29 -9.28 7.97
CA ASN A 187 -81.01 -9.44 6.70
C ASN A 187 -81.48 -10.88 6.48
N LYS A 188 -80.67 -11.88 6.84
CA LYS A 188 -81.08 -13.29 6.77
C LYS A 188 -82.25 -13.60 7.71
N ALA A 189 -82.26 -13.02 8.93
CA ALA A 189 -83.36 -13.19 9.87
C ALA A 189 -84.65 -12.52 9.35
N LEU A 190 -84.55 -11.29 8.85
CA LEU A 190 -85.67 -10.57 8.23
C LEU A 190 -86.25 -11.32 7.04
N LYS A 191 -85.39 -11.87 6.17
CA LYS A 191 -85.82 -12.66 5.01
C LYS A 191 -86.62 -13.89 5.43
N LYS A 192 -86.15 -14.64 6.43
CA LYS A 192 -86.90 -15.77 7.00
C LYS A 192 -88.26 -15.34 7.53
N SER A 193 -88.32 -14.27 8.31
CA SER A 193 -89.57 -13.74 8.85
C SER A 193 -90.55 -13.34 7.75
N LEU A 194 -90.06 -12.70 6.68
CA LEU A 194 -90.86 -12.33 5.52
C LEU A 194 -91.40 -13.57 4.80
N ASP A 195 -90.55 -14.58 4.58
CA ASP A 195 -90.95 -15.82 3.92
C ASP A 195 -92.02 -16.57 4.75
N THR A 196 -91.90 -16.58 6.09
CA THR A 196 -92.95 -17.11 6.99
C THR A 196 -94.25 -16.33 6.85
N GLN A 197 -94.20 -14.98 6.88
CA GLN A 197 -95.41 -14.16 6.73
C GLN A 197 -96.09 -14.35 5.37
N ILE A 198 -95.32 -14.56 4.29
CA ILE A 198 -95.84 -14.88 2.97
C ILE A 198 -96.58 -16.23 3.00
N ALA A 199 -96.00 -17.25 3.65
CA ALA A 199 -96.63 -18.56 3.79
C ALA A 199 -97.93 -18.47 4.61
N ASP A 200 -97.92 -17.76 5.74
CA ASP A 200 -99.11 -17.55 6.58
C ASP A 200 -100.22 -16.83 5.80
N ASN A 201 -99.87 -15.77 5.07
CA ASN A 201 -100.82 -15.05 4.22
C ASN A 201 -101.39 -15.92 3.10
N LYS A 202 -100.59 -16.83 2.53
CA LYS A 202 -101.06 -17.80 1.52
C LYS A 202 -102.06 -18.77 2.14
N PHE A 203 -101.74 -19.34 3.30
CA PHE A 203 -102.62 -20.25 4.03
C PHE A 203 -103.94 -19.59 4.44
N LEU A 204 -103.88 -18.34 4.93
CA LEU A 204 -105.10 -17.57 5.25
C LEU A 204 -105.97 -17.35 4.00
N LYS A 205 -105.37 -16.99 2.86
CA LYS A 205 -106.12 -16.86 1.59
C LYS A 205 -106.79 -18.18 1.20
N GLU A 206 -106.10 -19.31 1.34
CA GLU A 206 -106.68 -20.63 1.10
C GLU A 206 -107.87 -20.88 2.04
N ILE A 207 -107.72 -20.66 3.36
CA ILE A 207 -108.84 -20.78 4.33
C ILE A 207 -110.02 -19.89 3.95
N PHE A 208 -109.79 -18.62 3.61
CA PHE A 208 -110.87 -17.72 3.22
C PHE A 208 -111.64 -18.24 2.01
N VAL A 209 -110.93 -18.76 1.00
CA VAL A 209 -111.53 -19.39 -0.18
C VAL A 209 -112.32 -20.65 0.22
N TYR A 210 -111.75 -21.54 1.03
CA TYR A 210 -112.44 -22.73 1.57
C TYR A 210 -113.73 -22.35 2.30
N LYS A 211 -113.68 -21.33 3.17
CA LYS A 211 -114.83 -20.85 3.94
C LYS A 211 -115.88 -20.19 3.07
N ASP A 212 -115.49 -19.45 2.04
CA ASP A 212 -116.42 -18.85 1.09
C ASP A 212 -117.18 -19.93 0.31
N PHE A 213 -116.51 -21.00 -0.13
CA PHE A 213 -117.19 -22.16 -0.72
C PHE A 213 -118.18 -22.82 0.24
N GLU A 214 -117.78 -23.07 1.51
CA GLU A 214 -118.67 -23.65 2.53
C GLU A 214 -119.92 -22.78 2.78
N LEU A 215 -119.75 -21.46 2.89
CA LEU A 215 -120.85 -20.50 3.11
C LEU A 215 -121.80 -20.44 1.92
N ASN A 216 -121.29 -20.64 0.70
CA ASN A 216 -122.07 -20.74 -0.53
C ASN A 216 -122.67 -22.15 -0.74
N GLY A 217 -122.58 -23.05 0.24
CA GLY A 217 -123.22 -24.37 0.22
C GLY A 217 -122.47 -25.45 -0.57
N VAL A 218 -121.21 -25.22 -0.91
CA VAL A 218 -120.34 -26.18 -1.64
C VAL A 218 -119.32 -26.79 -0.69
N ASN A 219 -119.26 -28.12 -0.58
CA ASN A 219 -118.24 -28.82 0.21
C ASN A 219 -116.93 -28.93 -0.59
N PRO A 220 -115.86 -28.19 -0.24
CA PRO A 220 -114.65 -28.16 -1.06
C PRO A 220 -113.85 -29.47 -1.02
N ALA A 221 -114.05 -30.29 0.03
CA ALA A 221 -113.38 -31.59 0.16
C ALA A 221 -113.80 -32.57 -0.94
N GLU A 222 -114.99 -32.39 -1.52
CA GLU A 222 -115.50 -33.20 -2.64
C GLU A 222 -115.00 -32.71 -4.01
N LEU A 223 -114.35 -31.54 -4.07
CA LEU A 223 -113.81 -30.94 -5.31
C LEU A 223 -112.31 -31.19 -5.52
N VAL A 224 -111.61 -31.74 -4.53
CA VAL A 224 -110.19 -32.08 -4.66
C VAL A 224 -110.06 -33.46 -5.30
N ASP A 225 -110.09 -33.50 -6.63
CA ASP A 225 -109.70 -34.69 -7.39
C ASP A 225 -108.28 -35.14 -6.97
N ASN A 226 -108.11 -36.46 -6.85
CA ASN A 226 -106.94 -37.27 -6.42
C ASN A 226 -105.54 -36.92 -6.98
N LYS A 227 -105.36 -35.81 -7.69
CA LYS A 227 -104.12 -35.36 -8.36
C LYS A 227 -103.05 -34.76 -7.46
N LEU A 228 -103.37 -34.40 -6.21
CA LEU A 228 -102.42 -33.80 -5.25
C LEU A 228 -101.62 -34.85 -4.46
N ILE A 229 -102.18 -36.05 -4.26
CA ILE A 229 -101.52 -37.16 -3.56
C ILE A 229 -100.42 -37.78 -4.46
N GLU A 230 -100.68 -37.90 -5.76
CA GLU A 230 -99.74 -38.44 -6.75
C GLU A 230 -98.46 -37.58 -6.92
N LYS A 231 -98.53 -36.26 -6.63
CA LYS A 231 -97.37 -35.35 -6.72
C LYS A 231 -96.40 -35.47 -5.53
N ILE A 232 -96.90 -35.86 -4.36
CA ILE A 232 -96.12 -36.00 -3.11
C ILE A 232 -95.29 -37.30 -3.13
N GLU A 233 -95.76 -38.34 -3.80
CA GLU A 233 -95.03 -39.60 -3.98
C GLU A 233 -93.93 -39.49 -5.06
N ILE A 234 -94.15 -38.76 -6.14
CA ILE A 234 -93.13 -38.53 -7.20
C ILE A 234 -91.95 -37.67 -6.71
N GLU A 235 -92.14 -36.77 -5.73
CA GLU A 235 -91.06 -35.94 -5.18
C GLU A 235 -90.19 -36.70 -4.15
N LYS A 236 -90.72 -37.71 -3.47
CA LYS A 236 -89.94 -38.59 -2.58
C LYS A 236 -89.04 -39.57 -3.34
N GLU A 237 -89.40 -39.98 -4.56
CA GLU A 237 -88.57 -40.87 -5.39
C GLU A 237 -87.39 -40.15 -6.09
N LYS A 238 -87.45 -38.81 -6.23
CA LYS A 238 -86.33 -38.01 -6.79
C LYS A 238 -85.20 -37.72 -5.81
N GLU A 239 -85.43 -37.80 -4.49
CA GLU A 239 -84.37 -37.67 -3.48
C GLU A 239 -83.57 -38.96 -3.27
N ILE A 240 -84.13 -40.14 -3.62
CA ILE A 240 -83.49 -41.44 -3.41
C ILE A 240 -82.55 -41.81 -4.58
N ALA A 241 -82.68 -41.19 -5.75
CA ALA A 241 -81.81 -41.43 -6.92
C ALA A 241 -80.45 -40.69 -6.90
N GLN A 242 -80.12 -39.94 -5.84
CA GLN A 242 -78.89 -39.13 -5.75
C GLN A 242 -77.74 -39.79 -4.96
N SER A 243 -77.90 -41.06 -4.53
CA SER A 243 -76.97 -41.73 -3.60
C SER A 243 -75.84 -42.57 -4.22
N ASP A 244 -75.80 -42.77 -5.55
CA ASP A 244 -74.81 -43.68 -6.16
C ASP A 244 -73.49 -43.01 -6.56
N SER A 245 -73.20 -41.83 -6.02
CA SER A 245 -72.01 -41.05 -6.35
C SER A 245 -71.02 -41.05 -5.19
N THR A 246 -69.85 -41.67 -5.37
CA THR A 246 -68.72 -41.47 -4.44
C THR A 246 -67.87 -40.28 -4.90
N TYR A 247 -67.10 -39.69 -3.98
CA TYR A 247 -66.28 -38.51 -4.22
C TYR A 247 -64.87 -38.76 -3.68
N SER A 248 -63.86 -38.21 -4.34
CA SER A 248 -62.47 -38.21 -3.89
C SER A 248 -61.85 -36.83 -4.09
N ILE A 249 -60.75 -36.51 -3.41
CA ILE A 249 -60.08 -35.23 -3.55
C ILE A 249 -58.83 -35.42 -4.41
N GLN A 250 -58.74 -34.69 -5.52
CA GLN A 250 -57.55 -34.71 -6.36
C GLN A 250 -56.56 -33.64 -5.90
N LEU A 251 -55.32 -34.05 -5.63
CA LEU A 251 -54.24 -33.15 -5.20
C LEU A 251 -53.47 -32.57 -6.39
N ALA A 252 -53.08 -33.44 -7.33
CA ALA A 252 -52.31 -33.08 -8.52
C ALA A 252 -52.36 -34.19 -9.58
N VAL A 253 -52.01 -33.81 -10.81
CA VAL A 253 -51.69 -34.72 -11.91
C VAL A 253 -50.30 -34.35 -12.42
N LEU A 254 -49.35 -35.28 -12.34
CA LEU A 254 -47.93 -35.00 -12.60
C LEU A 254 -47.36 -35.94 -13.66
N LYS A 255 -46.35 -35.48 -14.39
CA LYS A 255 -45.64 -36.27 -15.42
C LYS A 255 -44.61 -37.24 -14.84
N PHE A 256 -44.12 -36.96 -13.62
CA PHE A 256 -43.16 -37.79 -12.90
C PHE A 256 -43.69 -38.08 -11.50
N PRO A 257 -43.37 -39.25 -10.91
CA PRO A 257 -43.84 -39.59 -9.58
C PRO A 257 -43.17 -38.68 -8.54
N THR A 258 -43.94 -38.27 -7.53
CA THR A 258 -43.49 -37.50 -6.37
C THR A 258 -43.88 -38.18 -5.06
N THR A 259 -43.12 -37.90 -4.00
CA THR A 259 -43.40 -38.33 -2.61
C THR A 259 -44.01 -37.24 -1.75
N GLU A 260 -44.22 -36.03 -2.30
CA GLU A 260 -44.77 -34.85 -1.60
C GLU A 260 -46.14 -35.10 -0.93
N PHE A 261 -46.88 -36.10 -1.40
CA PHE A 261 -48.22 -36.43 -0.90
C PHE A 261 -48.25 -37.62 0.07
N ASN A 262 -47.11 -38.25 0.37
CA ASN A 262 -47.04 -39.47 1.20
C ASN A 262 -47.46 -39.25 2.67
N GLN A 263 -47.60 -37.99 3.09
CA GLN A 263 -48.14 -37.61 4.39
C GLN A 263 -49.64 -37.90 4.55
N PHE A 264 -50.37 -38.20 3.46
CA PHE A 264 -51.77 -38.60 3.52
C PHE A 264 -51.88 -40.13 3.59
N SER A 265 -52.47 -40.66 4.66
CA SER A 265 -52.65 -42.11 4.87
C SER A 265 -53.51 -42.76 3.78
N ASP A 266 -54.44 -41.99 3.22
CA ASP A 266 -55.47 -42.48 2.29
C ASP A 266 -55.15 -42.08 0.83
N LEU A 267 -53.86 -41.97 0.51
CA LEU A 267 -53.37 -41.60 -0.82
C LEU A 267 -53.53 -42.78 -1.79
N LYS A 268 -54.22 -42.53 -2.90
CA LYS A 268 -54.33 -43.42 -4.06
C LYS A 268 -53.67 -42.76 -5.26
N VAL A 269 -52.77 -43.49 -5.92
CA VAL A 269 -52.12 -43.03 -7.16
C VAL A 269 -52.66 -43.83 -8.33
N GLU A 270 -53.28 -43.15 -9.29
CA GLU A 270 -53.77 -43.74 -10.53
C GLU A 270 -52.85 -43.31 -11.67
N ILE A 271 -52.39 -44.27 -12.48
CA ILE A 271 -51.54 -43.99 -13.64
C ILE A 271 -52.40 -44.14 -14.90
N THR A 272 -52.51 -43.07 -15.68
CA THR A 272 -53.25 -43.08 -16.95
C THR A 272 -52.46 -42.31 -17.98
N ASN A 273 -52.17 -42.93 -19.13
CA ASN A 273 -51.41 -42.33 -20.24
C ASN A 273 -50.06 -41.71 -19.81
N GLY A 274 -49.35 -42.39 -18.89
CA GLY A 274 -48.05 -41.93 -18.40
C GLY A 274 -48.09 -40.72 -17.44
N LEU A 275 -49.29 -40.34 -16.95
CA LEU A 275 -49.46 -39.32 -15.92
C LEU A 275 -49.88 -39.96 -14.59
N TYR A 276 -49.34 -39.43 -13.49
CA TYR A 276 -49.61 -39.84 -12.12
C TYR A 276 -50.66 -38.93 -11.50
N LYS A 277 -51.85 -39.46 -11.26
CA LYS A 277 -52.98 -38.77 -10.62
C LYS A 277 -53.04 -39.13 -9.14
N TYR A 278 -52.94 -38.13 -8.28
CA TYR A 278 -52.94 -38.29 -6.82
C TYR A 278 -54.29 -37.95 -6.22
N LEU A 279 -54.94 -38.95 -5.62
CA LEU A 279 -56.28 -38.87 -5.03
C LEU A 279 -56.21 -39.17 -3.54
N VAL A 280 -57.02 -38.49 -2.73
CA VAL A 280 -57.12 -38.73 -1.28
C VAL A 280 -58.57 -38.91 -0.87
N GLY A 281 -58.81 -39.99 -0.11
CA GLY A 281 -60.09 -40.31 0.53
C GLY A 281 -61.19 -40.75 -0.43
N LYS A 282 -62.23 -41.36 0.14
CA LYS A 282 -63.46 -41.75 -0.54
C LYS A 282 -64.65 -41.34 0.33
N PHE A 283 -65.52 -40.49 -0.22
CA PHE A 283 -66.63 -39.87 0.50
C PHE A 283 -67.95 -40.21 -0.21
N SER A 284 -68.99 -40.56 0.55
CA SER A 284 -70.30 -40.95 -0.01
C SER A 284 -71.24 -39.76 -0.22
N ASN A 285 -70.87 -38.57 0.25
CA ASN A 285 -71.65 -37.35 0.07
C ASN A 285 -70.72 -36.14 -0.13
N LEU A 286 -71.27 -35.09 -0.74
CA LEU A 286 -70.52 -33.89 -1.09
C LEU A 286 -70.16 -33.02 0.13
N ASN A 287 -70.91 -33.12 1.23
CA ASN A 287 -70.65 -32.34 2.44
C ASN A 287 -69.36 -32.78 3.13
N ASP A 288 -69.14 -34.08 3.26
CA ASP A 288 -67.93 -34.64 3.85
C ASP A 288 -66.69 -34.37 3.00
N ALA A 289 -66.82 -34.50 1.67
CA ALA A 289 -65.76 -34.14 0.73
C ALA A 289 -65.37 -32.65 0.83
N ASN A 290 -66.35 -31.75 1.00
CA ASN A 290 -66.11 -30.32 1.23
C ASN A 290 -65.40 -30.03 2.55
N ALA A 291 -65.73 -30.75 3.62
CA ALA A 291 -65.03 -30.63 4.89
C ALA A 291 -63.55 -31.08 4.77
N ALA A 292 -63.30 -32.18 4.07
CA ALA A 292 -61.96 -32.72 3.85
C ALA A 292 -61.10 -31.83 2.95
N VAL A 293 -61.65 -31.27 1.85
CA VAL A 293 -60.86 -30.39 0.96
C VAL A 293 -60.45 -29.09 1.65
N ARG A 294 -61.30 -28.56 2.55
CA ARG A 294 -60.96 -27.38 3.37
C ARG A 294 -59.80 -27.67 4.33
N LYS A 295 -59.77 -28.86 4.93
CA LYS A 295 -58.63 -29.28 5.76
C LYS A 295 -57.35 -29.34 4.92
N ILE A 296 -57.40 -29.99 3.77
CA ILE A 296 -56.25 -30.13 2.85
C ILE A 296 -55.74 -28.75 2.37
N ASN A 297 -56.65 -27.83 2.05
CA ASN A 297 -56.29 -26.46 1.68
C ASN A 297 -55.63 -25.70 2.84
N ASN A 298 -56.09 -25.91 4.07
CA ASN A 298 -55.47 -25.33 5.28
C ASN A 298 -54.08 -25.94 5.57
N PHE A 299 -53.82 -27.18 5.14
CA PHE A 299 -52.50 -27.83 5.22
C PHE A 299 -51.52 -27.38 4.11
N GLY A 300 -51.94 -26.47 3.21
CA GLY A 300 -51.06 -25.85 2.21
C GLY A 300 -51.32 -26.26 0.76
N PHE A 301 -52.18 -27.26 0.50
CA PHE A 301 -52.46 -27.75 -0.86
C PHE A 301 -53.65 -27.01 -1.49
N LYS A 302 -53.48 -25.71 -1.75
CA LYS A 302 -54.57 -24.80 -2.17
C LYS A 302 -55.24 -25.15 -3.51
N ASN A 303 -54.63 -26.02 -4.31
CA ASN A 303 -55.13 -26.41 -5.63
C ASN A 303 -55.90 -27.74 -5.59
N ALA A 304 -56.15 -28.31 -4.40
CA ALA A 304 -56.92 -29.53 -4.27
C ALA A 304 -58.41 -29.28 -4.54
N TYR A 305 -59.06 -30.17 -5.28
CA TYR A 305 -60.49 -30.08 -5.58
C TYR A 305 -61.18 -31.44 -5.58
N ILE A 306 -62.50 -31.41 -5.39
CA ILE A 306 -63.33 -32.62 -5.29
C ILE A 306 -63.64 -33.13 -6.69
N ILE A 307 -63.44 -34.42 -6.90
CA ILE A 307 -63.88 -35.15 -8.10
C ILE A 307 -64.95 -36.17 -7.71
N LYS A 308 -65.91 -36.37 -8.61
CA LYS A 308 -66.87 -37.46 -8.49
C LYS A 308 -66.22 -38.73 -9.03
N THR A 309 -66.24 -39.78 -8.24
CA THR A 309 -65.78 -41.12 -8.58
C THR A 309 -67.00 -42.03 -8.60
N SER A 310 -67.35 -42.56 -9.77
CA SER A 310 -68.38 -43.60 -9.84
C SER A 310 -67.87 -44.87 -9.14
N LYS A 311 -68.78 -45.63 -8.55
CA LYS A 311 -68.44 -46.93 -7.97
C LYS A 311 -68.06 -47.91 -9.08
#